data_AF-A0A2D7NH21-F1
#
_entry.id   AF-A0A2D7NH21-F1
#
_cell.length_a   1.000
_cell.length_b   1.000
_cell.length_c   1.000
_cell.angle_alpha   90.00
_cell.angle_beta   90.00
_cell.angle_gamma   90.00
#
_symmetry.space_group_name_H-M   'P 1'
#
loop_
_entity.id
_entity.type
_entity.pdbx_description
1 polymer ?
#
loop_
_entity_poly.entity_id
_entity_poly.type
_entity_poly.pdbx_seq_one_letter_code
_entity_poly.pdbx_strand_id
1 'polypeptide(L)'
;MPKRTYTRAYVSARFRADELDPLTITQALLLPPDTQHRRGEPRLVRTKSGKVEQRTPFPAGSWSMSSEHWVESPRLHIHLLWLLEQLEPHQTAIDEIRANGVMADFFCYSCGLTSTPPSIPQTVRDRADALGFHIEIDHYNTSDGEDVG
;
A
#
# COMPACT_ATOMS: atom_id res chain seq x y z
N MET A 1 10.30 -12.02 27.23
CA MET A 1 9.08 -11.55 26.53
C MET A 1 8.69 -12.60 25.51
N PRO A 2 7.40 -12.98 25.37
CA PRO A 2 6.99 -13.92 24.33
C PRO A 2 7.35 -13.37 22.95
N LYS A 3 7.91 -14.24 22.10
CA LYS A 3 8.31 -13.87 20.73
C LYS A 3 7.04 -13.51 19.96
N ARG A 4 6.96 -12.29 19.42
CA ARG A 4 5.81 -11.87 18.61
C ARG A 4 5.77 -12.71 17.33
N THR A 5 4.60 -13.23 16.98
CA THR A 5 4.39 -14.01 15.75
C THR A 5 4.67 -13.16 14.50
N TYR A 6 4.23 -11.90 14.50
CA TYR A 6 4.50 -10.93 13.44
C TYR A 6 5.53 -9.90 13.91
N THR A 7 6.47 -9.57 13.04
CA THR A 7 7.62 -8.71 13.35
C THR A 7 7.55 -7.35 12.68
N ARG A 8 6.92 -7.25 11.51
CA ARG A 8 6.71 -5.99 10.79
C ARG A 8 5.41 -6.06 10.00
N ALA A 9 4.72 -4.94 9.92
CA ALA A 9 3.58 -4.76 9.02
C ALA A 9 3.56 -3.31 8.56
N TYR A 10 3.01 -3.08 7.36
CA TYR A 10 2.55 -1.77 6.93
C TYR A 10 1.57 -1.96 5.77
N VAL A 11 0.82 -0.90 5.47
CA VAL A 11 -0.20 -0.90 4.43
C VAL A 11 -0.01 0.33 3.57
N SER A 12 -0.19 0.17 2.26
CA SER A 12 -0.25 1.26 1.31
C SER A 12 -1.62 1.28 0.62
N ALA A 13 -2.30 2.42 0.66
CA ALA A 13 -3.42 2.71 -0.22
C ALA A 13 -2.88 3.02 -1.60
N ARG A 14 -3.38 2.33 -2.64
CA ARG A 14 -2.91 2.48 -4.02
C ARG A 14 -4.07 2.85 -4.93
N PHE A 15 -3.82 3.80 -5.82
CA PHE A 15 -4.64 4.07 -7.00
C PHE A 15 -3.83 3.76 -8.25
N ARG A 16 -4.40 2.99 -9.18
CA ARG A 16 -3.71 2.53 -10.38
C ARG A 16 -4.61 2.57 -11.61
N ALA A 17 -4.08 3.09 -12.71
CA ALA A 17 -4.66 2.96 -14.04
C ALA A 17 -3.55 3.17 -15.09
N ASP A 18 -3.75 2.66 -16.30
CA ASP A 18 -2.76 2.75 -17.38
C ASP A 18 -2.29 4.19 -17.61
N GLU A 19 -3.21 5.13 -17.76
CA GLU A 19 -2.95 6.54 -18.03
C GLU A 19 -3.24 7.43 -16.80
N LEU A 20 -3.08 6.89 -15.60
CA LEU A 20 -3.29 7.66 -14.36
C LEU A 20 -2.27 8.82 -14.28
N ASP A 21 -2.78 10.04 -14.10
CA ASP A 21 -1.99 11.18 -13.67
C ASP A 21 -2.04 11.31 -12.13
N PRO A 22 -0.95 11.04 -11.39
CA PRO A 22 -0.96 11.06 -9.93
C PRO A 22 -1.32 12.41 -9.31
N LEU A 23 -1.13 13.52 -10.04
CA LEU A 23 -1.52 14.84 -9.56
C LEU A 23 -3.05 14.95 -9.36
N THR A 24 -3.84 14.27 -10.21
CA THR A 24 -5.30 14.27 -10.09
C THR A 24 -5.77 13.63 -8.78
N ILE A 25 -5.14 12.53 -8.37
CA ILE A 25 -5.42 11.86 -7.10
C ILE A 25 -5.03 12.76 -5.92
N THR A 26 -3.85 13.38 -6.00
CA THR A 26 -3.36 14.31 -4.96
C THR A 26 -4.30 15.50 -4.78
N GLN A 27 -4.79 16.08 -5.87
CA GLN A 27 -5.71 17.22 -5.84
C GLN A 27 -7.10 16.83 -5.33
N ALA A 28 -7.60 15.65 -5.71
CA ALA A 28 -8.91 15.17 -5.28
C ALA A 28 -8.94 14.80 -3.79
N LEU A 29 -7.88 14.17 -3.29
CA LEU A 29 -7.81 13.70 -1.90
C LEU A 29 -7.17 14.72 -0.96
N LEU A 30 -6.40 15.69 -1.47
CA LEU A 30 -5.59 16.61 -0.66
C LEU A 30 -4.62 15.88 0.30
N LEU A 31 -4.27 14.64 -0.03
CA LEU A 31 -3.32 13.79 0.70
C LEU A 31 -1.99 13.71 -0.05
N PRO A 32 -0.84 13.67 0.65
CA PRO A 32 0.45 13.52 0.00
C PRO A 32 0.69 12.05 -0.42
N PRO A 33 1.25 11.79 -1.61
CA PRO A 33 1.79 10.48 -1.94
C PRO A 33 3.14 10.24 -1.27
N ASP A 34 3.38 9.00 -0.85
CA ASP A 34 4.74 8.50 -0.57
C ASP A 34 5.42 8.00 -1.84
N THR A 35 4.65 7.40 -2.76
CA THR A 35 5.14 7.03 -4.09
C THR A 35 4.13 7.39 -5.16
N GLN A 36 4.64 7.81 -6.32
CA GLN A 36 3.83 8.10 -7.49
C GLN A 36 4.66 7.99 -8.76
N HIS A 37 4.01 7.65 -9.87
CA HIS A 37 4.61 7.68 -11.19
C HIS A 37 3.55 7.65 -12.28
N ARG A 38 3.89 8.13 -13.47
CA ARG A 38 3.12 7.92 -14.70
C ARG A 38 3.66 6.74 -15.48
N ARG A 39 2.83 6.18 -16.36
CA ARG A 39 3.28 5.20 -17.35
C ARG A 39 4.43 5.77 -18.17
N GLY A 40 5.43 4.93 -18.44
CA GLY A 40 6.61 5.29 -19.23
C GLY A 40 7.66 6.08 -18.48
N GLU A 41 7.40 6.51 -17.23
CA GLU A 41 8.43 7.18 -16.43
C GLU A 41 9.59 6.21 -16.12
N PRO A 42 10.85 6.69 -16.14
CA PRO A 42 12.02 5.85 -15.87
C PRO A 42 11.98 5.23 -14.47
N ARG A 43 12.20 3.92 -14.38
CA ARG A 43 12.32 3.21 -13.11
C ARG A 43 13.78 2.99 -12.75
N LEU A 44 14.30 3.86 -11.88
CA LEU A 44 15.67 3.75 -11.37
C LEU A 44 15.69 2.97 -10.06
N VAL A 45 16.54 1.95 -9.96
CA VAL A 45 16.72 1.14 -8.75
C VAL A 45 18.18 1.16 -8.35
N ARG A 46 18.43 1.43 -7.07
CA ARG A 46 19.76 1.27 -6.48
C ARG A 46 19.91 -0.18 -6.03
N THR A 47 20.91 -0.86 -6.57
CA THR A 47 21.25 -2.25 -6.20
C THR A 47 21.97 -2.31 -4.84
N LYS A 48 22.10 -3.52 -4.26
CA LYS A 48 22.85 -3.74 -3.01
C LYS A 48 24.32 -3.30 -3.10
N SER A 49 24.92 -3.28 -4.29
CA SER A 49 26.28 -2.77 -4.52
C SER A 49 26.36 -1.24 -4.63
N GLY A 50 25.23 -0.53 -4.51
CA GLY A 50 25.14 0.93 -4.64
C GLY A 50 25.04 1.43 -6.09
N LYS A 51 25.15 0.54 -7.09
CA LYS A 51 24.98 0.89 -8.51
C LYS A 51 23.51 1.23 -8.80
N VAL A 52 23.29 2.33 -9.52
CA VAL A 52 21.98 2.71 -10.05
C VAL A 52 21.76 2.01 -11.38
N GLU A 53 20.67 1.27 -11.49
CA GLU A 53 20.25 0.59 -12.71
C GLU A 53 18.88 1.09 -13.16
N GLN A 54 18.75 1.31 -14.47
CA GLN A 54 17.46 1.61 -15.08
C GLN A 54 16.77 0.29 -15.44
N ARG A 55 15.61 0.05 -14.83
CA ARG A 55 14.72 -1.05 -15.18
C ARG A 55 13.75 -0.64 -16.27
N THR A 56 12.94 -1.59 -16.71
CA THR A 56 11.78 -1.32 -17.57
C THR A 56 10.97 -0.15 -16.98
N PRO A 57 10.62 0.87 -17.80
CA PRO A 57 9.76 1.96 -17.37
C PRO A 57 8.47 1.46 -16.73
N PHE A 58 7.84 2.31 -15.91
CA PHE A 58 6.60 1.93 -15.26
C PHE A 58 5.51 1.59 -16.29
N PRO A 59 4.89 0.40 -16.20
CA PRO A 59 3.95 -0.07 -17.22
C PRO A 59 2.56 0.58 -17.13
N ALA A 60 2.27 1.29 -16.04
CA ALA A 60 1.02 2.00 -15.77
C ALA A 60 1.32 3.18 -14.84
N GLY A 61 0.35 4.10 -14.67
CA GLY A 61 0.41 5.13 -13.65
C GLY A 61 -0.03 4.60 -12.28
N SER A 62 0.57 5.14 -11.22
CA SER A 62 0.27 4.79 -9.84
C SER A 62 0.41 5.99 -8.91
N TRP A 63 -0.44 6.04 -7.90
CA TRP A 63 -0.32 6.90 -6.74
C TRP A 63 -0.46 6.04 -5.49
N SER A 64 0.35 6.26 -4.46
CA SER A 64 0.21 5.54 -3.19
C SER A 64 0.59 6.36 -1.96
N MET A 65 -0.14 6.13 -0.88
CA MET A 65 0.17 6.59 0.47
C MET A 65 0.32 5.39 1.40
N SER A 66 1.40 5.36 2.16
CA SER A 66 1.82 4.26 3.02
C SER A 66 1.77 4.67 4.49
N SER A 67 1.43 3.72 5.35
CA SER A 67 1.47 3.87 6.81
C SER A 67 2.86 3.55 7.40
N GLU A 68 3.82 3.09 6.60
CA GLU A 68 5.11 2.55 7.05
C GLU A 68 5.91 3.52 7.94
N HIS A 69 5.91 4.81 7.61
CA HIS A 69 6.63 5.83 8.37
C HIS A 69 5.76 6.58 9.38
N TRP A 70 4.46 6.24 9.46
CA TRP A 70 3.47 6.95 10.26
C TRP A 70 2.93 6.11 11.44
N VAL A 71 3.02 4.79 11.34
CA VAL A 71 2.47 3.85 12.32
C VAL A 71 3.54 2.86 12.75
N GLU A 72 3.93 2.90 14.02
CA GLU A 72 4.89 1.94 14.58
C GLU A 72 4.15 0.75 15.22
N SER A 73 3.84 -0.28 14.43
CA SER A 73 3.15 -1.48 14.93
C SER A 73 3.43 -2.70 14.04
N PRO A 74 3.57 -3.92 14.60
CA PRO A 74 3.57 -5.13 13.80
C PRO A 74 2.15 -5.65 13.47
N ARG A 75 1.10 -4.94 13.90
CA ARG A 75 -0.30 -5.39 13.76
C ARG A 75 -0.94 -4.76 12.53
N LEU A 76 -1.16 -5.57 11.50
CA LEU A 76 -1.65 -5.11 10.19
C LEU A 76 -2.94 -4.26 10.25
N HIS A 77 -3.93 -4.64 11.06
CA HIS A 77 -5.19 -3.89 11.15
C HIS A 77 -5.02 -2.47 11.72
N ILE A 78 -3.97 -2.19 12.50
CA ILE A 78 -3.71 -0.84 13.01
C ILE A 78 -3.32 0.11 11.86
N HIS A 79 -2.56 -0.41 10.89
CA HIS A 79 -2.20 0.34 9.68
C HIS A 79 -3.40 0.58 8.76
N LEU A 80 -4.27 -0.43 8.60
CA LEU A 80 -5.51 -0.27 7.86
C LEU A 80 -6.41 0.79 8.50
N LEU A 81 -6.61 0.74 9.81
CA LEU A 81 -7.43 1.71 10.53
C LEU A 81 -6.92 3.15 10.31
N TRP A 82 -5.61 3.37 10.41
CA TRP A 82 -5.02 4.68 10.16
C TRP A 82 -5.27 5.17 8.73
N LEU A 83 -5.08 4.31 7.71
CA LEU A 83 -5.37 4.68 6.32
C LEU A 83 -6.86 4.96 6.09
N LEU A 84 -7.74 4.15 6.67
CA LEU A 84 -9.18 4.37 6.60
C LEU A 84 -9.55 5.73 7.20
N GLU A 85 -8.98 6.09 8.35
CA GLU A 85 -9.19 7.42 8.96
C GLU A 85 -8.73 8.58 8.07
N GLN A 86 -7.70 8.37 7.24
CA GLN A 86 -7.27 9.38 6.26
C GLN A 86 -8.20 9.43 5.03
N LEU A 87 -8.73 8.30 4.58
CA LEU A 87 -9.43 8.18 3.30
C LEU A 87 -10.95 8.36 3.40
N GLU A 88 -11.57 7.93 4.50
CA GLU A 88 -13.03 8.01 4.70
C GLU A 88 -13.62 9.42 4.54
N PRO A 89 -12.96 10.50 5.00
CA PRO A 89 -13.44 11.87 4.73
C PRO A 89 -13.54 12.23 3.23
N HIS A 90 -12.89 11.46 2.36
CA HIS A 90 -12.82 11.70 0.92
C HIS A 90 -13.64 10.69 0.10
N GLN A 91 -14.59 9.99 0.70
CA GLN A 91 -15.43 8.97 0.04
C GLN A 91 -15.97 9.44 -1.33
N THR A 92 -16.57 10.63 -1.40
CA THR A 92 -17.13 11.15 -2.66
C THR A 92 -16.06 11.28 -3.76
N ALA A 93 -14.87 11.80 -3.42
CA ALA A 93 -13.78 11.93 -4.37
C ALA A 93 -13.23 10.56 -4.80
N ILE A 94 -13.16 9.61 -3.87
CA ILE A 94 -12.76 8.22 -4.15
C ILE A 94 -13.75 7.55 -5.11
N ASP A 95 -15.05 7.75 -4.91
CA ASP A 95 -16.09 7.22 -5.79
C ASP A 95 -15.97 7.79 -7.21
N GLU A 96 -15.73 9.10 -7.36
CA GLU A 96 -15.50 9.75 -8.65
C GLU A 96 -14.22 9.23 -9.33
N ILE A 97 -13.12 9.10 -8.58
CA ILE A 97 -11.87 8.52 -9.08
C ILE A 97 -12.12 7.11 -9.64
N ARG A 98 -12.82 6.27 -8.87
CA ARG A 98 -13.11 4.87 -9.26
C ARG A 98 -14.07 4.78 -10.43
N ALA A 99 -15.07 5.65 -10.49
CA ALA A 99 -16.01 5.73 -11.62
C ALA A 99 -15.30 6.03 -12.95
N ASN A 100 -14.14 6.70 -12.91
CA ASN A 100 -13.27 6.93 -14.06
C ASN A 100 -12.34 5.74 -14.41
N GLY A 101 -12.59 4.55 -13.85
CA GLY A 101 -11.86 3.34 -14.17
C GLY A 101 -10.53 3.18 -13.42
N VAL A 102 -10.28 4.00 -12.40
CA VAL A 102 -9.08 3.86 -11.55
C VAL A 102 -9.30 2.77 -10.51
N MET A 103 -8.41 1.78 -10.48
CA MET A 103 -8.42 0.73 -9.46
C MET A 103 -7.92 1.27 -8.13
N ALA A 104 -8.56 0.87 -7.03
CA ALA A 104 -8.17 1.23 -5.67
C ALA A 104 -8.01 -0.03 -4.81
N ASP A 105 -6.89 -0.14 -4.09
CA ASP A 105 -6.60 -1.29 -3.23
C ASP A 105 -5.69 -0.93 -2.04
N PHE A 106 -5.80 -1.71 -0.98
CA PHE A 106 -4.86 -1.72 0.14
C PHE A 106 -3.87 -2.86 -0.03
N PHE A 107 -2.63 -2.51 -0.32
CA PHE A 107 -1.52 -3.45 -0.31
C PHE A 107 -0.94 -3.59 1.09
N CYS A 108 -1.09 -4.77 1.66
CA CYS A 108 -0.76 -5.08 3.04
C CYS A 108 0.51 -5.91 3.11
N TYR A 109 1.64 -5.28 3.42
CA TYR A 109 2.87 -5.98 3.72
C TYR A 109 2.85 -6.50 5.16
N SER A 110 3.28 -7.75 5.36
CA SER A 110 3.57 -8.27 6.68
C SER A 110 4.66 -9.33 6.66
N CYS A 111 5.42 -9.44 7.75
CA CYS A 111 6.35 -10.54 7.93
C CYS A 111 6.37 -11.06 9.37
N GLY A 112 6.72 -12.33 9.55
CA GLY A 112 6.70 -12.98 10.86
C GLY A 112 7.25 -14.41 10.86
N LEU A 113 7.20 -15.07 12.01
CA LEU A 113 7.71 -16.44 12.22
C LEU A 113 6.72 -17.54 11.78
N THR A 114 5.73 -17.17 10.98
CA THR A 114 4.67 -18.05 10.51
C THR A 114 4.49 -17.80 9.02
N SER A 115 3.98 -18.79 8.30
CA SER A 115 3.48 -18.62 6.94
C SER A 115 2.02 -18.17 6.90
N THR A 116 1.33 -18.10 8.05
CA THR A 116 -0.06 -17.67 8.13
C THR A 116 -0.16 -16.16 8.14
N PRO A 117 -0.84 -15.52 7.16
CA PRO A 117 -0.99 -14.08 7.13
C PRO A 117 -1.77 -13.53 8.34
N PRO A 118 -1.50 -12.28 8.77
CA PRO A 118 -2.30 -11.63 9.81
C PRO A 118 -3.79 -11.58 9.45
N SER A 119 -4.65 -12.00 10.38
CA SER A 119 -6.08 -11.82 10.24
C SER A 119 -6.46 -10.33 10.33
N ILE A 120 -7.37 -9.90 9.46
CA ILE A 120 -7.97 -8.56 9.50
C ILE A 120 -9.39 -8.69 10.07
N PRO A 121 -9.74 -7.92 11.13
CA PRO A 121 -11.10 -7.93 11.67
C PRO A 121 -12.15 -7.61 10.61
N GLN A 122 -13.31 -8.28 10.67
CA GLN A 122 -14.38 -8.09 9.67
C GLN A 122 -14.82 -6.63 9.57
N THR A 123 -14.94 -5.93 10.71
CA THR A 123 -15.29 -4.51 10.75
C THR A 123 -14.32 -3.61 9.98
N VAL A 124 -13.04 -3.98 9.86
CA VAL A 124 -12.04 -3.25 9.06
C VAL A 124 -12.20 -3.57 7.58
N ARG A 125 -12.55 -4.82 7.24
CA ARG A 125 -12.85 -5.22 5.86
C ARG A 125 -14.08 -4.49 5.34
N ASP A 126 -15.15 -4.44 6.14
CA ASP A 126 -16.39 -3.77 5.79
C ASP A 126 -16.17 -2.27 5.50
N ARG A 127 -15.30 -1.60 6.27
CA ARG A 127 -14.91 -0.20 6.03
C ARG A 127 -14.12 -0.03 4.73
N ALA A 128 -13.19 -0.94 4.45
CA ALA A 128 -12.43 -0.92 3.19
C ALA A 128 -13.34 -1.17 1.97
N ASP A 129 -14.26 -2.13 2.08
CA ASP A 129 -15.23 -2.46 1.03
C ASP A 129 -16.19 -1.29 0.78
N ALA A 130 -16.60 -0.56 1.83
CA ALA A 130 -17.43 0.64 1.71
C ALA A 130 -16.72 1.78 0.94
N LEU A 131 -15.40 1.94 1.11
CA LEU A 131 -14.58 2.83 0.28
C LEU A 131 -14.31 2.28 -1.13
N GLY A 132 -14.69 1.03 -1.39
CA GLY A 132 -14.44 0.35 -2.65
C GLY A 132 -12.99 -0.12 -2.85
N PHE A 133 -12.24 -0.30 -1.76
CA PHE A 133 -10.87 -0.80 -1.76
C PHE A 133 -10.85 -2.31 -1.57
N HIS A 134 -10.16 -3.02 -2.47
CA HIS A 134 -9.80 -4.42 -2.23
C HIS A 134 -8.59 -4.52 -1.29
N ILE A 135 -8.54 -5.52 -0.41
CA ILE A 135 -7.37 -5.77 0.45
C ILE A 135 -6.55 -6.94 -0.09
N GLU A 136 -5.31 -6.67 -0.47
CA GLU A 136 -4.31 -7.66 -0.90
C GLU A 136 -3.26 -7.82 0.20
N ILE A 137 -3.05 -9.05 0.70
CA ILE A 137 -2.03 -9.32 1.74
C ILE A 137 -0.83 -10.02 1.12
N ASP A 138 0.33 -9.39 1.26
CA ASP A 138 1.64 -9.93 0.89
C ASP A 138 2.41 -10.28 2.18
N HIS A 139 2.46 -11.58 2.50
CA HIS A 139 2.98 -12.08 3.77
C HIS A 139 4.22 -12.96 3.59
N TYR A 140 5.28 -12.61 4.32
CA TYR A 140 6.56 -13.30 4.27
C TYR A 140 6.89 -13.99 5.58
N ASN A 141 7.27 -15.26 5.50
CA ASN A 141 7.83 -15.99 6.62
C ASN A 141 9.33 -15.67 6.77
N THR A 142 9.73 -15.17 7.94
CA THR A 142 11.12 -14.81 8.24
C THR A 142 11.89 -15.92 8.94
N SER A 143 11.28 -17.08 9.23
CA SER A 143 12.03 -18.24 9.72
C SER A 143 12.95 -18.87 8.66
N ASP A 144 12.75 -18.53 7.39
CA ASP A 144 13.37 -19.22 6.26
C ASP A 144 14.64 -18.53 5.74
N GLY A 145 15.17 -17.55 6.50
CA GLY A 145 16.53 -17.02 6.30
C GLY A 145 16.71 -16.03 5.15
N GLU A 146 15.64 -15.52 4.54
CA GLU A 146 15.74 -14.39 3.62
C GLU A 146 15.50 -13.08 4.38
N ASP A 147 16.59 -12.35 4.63
CA ASP A 147 16.55 -10.93 4.96
C ASP A 147 15.84 -10.19 3.82
N VAL A 148 14.56 -9.87 4.03
CA VAL A 148 13.80 -8.95 3.19
C VAL A 148 14.07 -7.53 3.70
N GLY A 149 15.16 -6.95 3.21
CA GLY A 149 15.64 -5.59 3.45
C GLY A 149 16.70 -5.19 2.44
#